data_AF-A0A0B0P9M6-F1
#
_entry.id   AF-A0A0B0P9M6-F1
#
_cell.length_a   1.000
_cell.length_b   1.000
_cell.length_c   1.000
_cell.angle_alpha   90.00
_cell.angle_beta   90.00
_cell.angle_gamma   90.00
#
_symmetry.space_group_name_H-M   'P 1'
#
loop_
_entity.id
_entity.type
_entity.pdbx_description
1 polymer ?
#
loop_
_entity_poly.entity_id
_entity_poly.type
_entity_poly.pdbx_seq_one_letter_code
_entity_poly.pdbx_strand_id
1 'polypeptide(L)'
;MAVGLNTGVPWVMCKEYDAPDPVINTCNGFYCDYFSPNKPYKPTLWTEAWTGWFSDFGGPNYQRPVEDLAFAVARFIQKGGSFVNYYMYHGGTNFGRTAGGPFITTSYDYDAPIDEYGLIRQPKYDHLKELHKAVKLCEKALLNSDPNIVILGSYEKAHVFSSESGGCAAFLSNYNLRSNAKVTFNNMHYNLPRWSISILPDCQNVVFNTAKVGPKASRVQMVPTNVKIESWETFNEDVHSVDDESSMTVKGLLEQLNITRDTSDYLWYTTSVRISSSESFLRKGTPLTLSIQTAGHGIHVFINGQLSGSAFGTQQKRKFSFTKNINLHPGENKISILSIAVGLPNIGPHFETWNIGVQGSVVLHGLDEGKKDLTWQKWSYKVGLKGEADNLGSPNSIPSIVWTRGSLETLKHPLTWYKAFFNAPGGDDPLALDMSGMGKGQVWINGESIGRYWTISVNGNCTGCSYVGAFRQTKCHFGCGGPTQQWYHVPRSWLKPTRNSLVVFEEIGGDASKISIVKRLTTTDK
;
A
#
# COMPACT_ATOMS: atom_id res chain seq x y z
N MET A 1 -20.03 16.05 20.65
CA MET A 1 -18.67 16.11 21.23
C MET A 1 -17.77 17.06 20.45
N ALA A 2 -17.41 16.79 19.18
CA ALA A 2 -16.45 17.60 18.42
C ALA A 2 -16.80 19.11 18.35
N VAL A 3 -18.06 19.44 18.03
CA VAL A 3 -18.54 20.84 17.99
C VAL A 3 -18.37 21.55 19.34
N GLY A 4 -18.52 20.83 20.46
CA GLY A 4 -18.36 21.39 21.81
C GLY A 4 -16.93 21.77 22.19
N LEU A 5 -15.93 21.43 21.35
CA LEU A 5 -14.55 21.88 21.52
C LEU A 5 -14.33 23.35 21.10
N ASN A 6 -15.33 24.00 20.48
CA ASN A 6 -15.31 25.43 20.14
C ASN A 6 -14.05 25.88 19.40
N THR A 7 -13.66 25.16 18.35
CA THR A 7 -12.44 25.41 17.57
C THR A 7 -12.44 26.73 16.78
N GLY A 8 -13.59 27.39 16.64
CA GLY A 8 -13.74 28.63 15.86
C GLY A 8 -13.83 28.42 14.34
N VAL A 9 -13.82 27.18 13.86
CA VAL A 9 -13.90 26.81 12.43
C VAL A 9 -14.88 25.64 12.22
N PRO A 10 -15.42 25.45 10.99
CA PRO A 10 -16.38 24.38 10.70
C PRO A 10 -15.82 22.97 10.90
N TRP A 11 -16.69 22.03 11.27
CA TRP A 11 -16.42 20.60 11.29
C TRP A 11 -16.99 19.92 10.03
N VAL A 12 -16.29 18.90 9.54
CA VAL A 12 -16.72 18.09 8.39
C VAL A 12 -16.75 16.60 8.72
N MET A 13 -17.66 15.85 8.10
CA MET A 13 -17.73 14.38 8.16
C MET A 13 -17.93 13.81 6.75
N CYS A 14 -16.99 13.00 6.29
CA CYS A 14 -17.06 12.42 4.94
C CYS A 14 -17.95 11.18 4.89
N LYS A 15 -18.72 11.03 3.81
CA LYS A 15 -19.68 9.92 3.59
C LYS A 15 -20.76 9.79 4.67
N GLU A 16 -21.01 10.84 5.43
CA GLU A 16 -22.00 10.88 6.50
C GLU A 16 -23.29 11.60 6.06
N TYR A 17 -24.23 10.89 5.46
CA TYR A 17 -25.42 11.52 4.86
C TYR A 17 -26.34 12.22 5.88
N ASP A 18 -26.32 11.79 7.13
CA ASP A 18 -27.14 12.29 8.24
C ASP A 18 -26.35 13.16 9.23
N ALA A 19 -25.18 13.69 8.83
CA ALA A 19 -24.36 14.55 9.68
C ALA A 19 -25.19 15.69 10.34
N PRO A 20 -25.23 15.78 11.68
CA PRO A 20 -26.06 16.74 12.38
C PRO A 20 -25.49 18.15 12.26
N ASP A 21 -26.36 19.16 12.31
CA ASP A 21 -25.90 20.54 12.34
C ASP A 21 -25.06 20.84 13.59
N PRO A 22 -24.02 21.68 13.49
CA PRO A 22 -23.59 22.45 12.30
C PRO A 22 -22.56 21.72 11.38
N VAL A 23 -22.39 20.41 11.50
CA VAL A 23 -21.36 19.65 10.75
C VAL A 23 -21.72 19.57 9.26
N ILE A 24 -20.72 19.74 8.39
CA ILE A 24 -20.87 19.64 6.94
C ILE A 24 -20.55 18.22 6.48
N ASN A 25 -21.50 17.54 5.84
CA ASN A 25 -21.21 16.25 5.21
C ASN A 25 -20.49 16.44 3.87
N THR A 26 -19.55 15.54 3.56
CA THR A 26 -18.69 15.66 2.37
C THR A 26 -18.63 14.37 1.56
N CYS A 27 -18.13 14.46 0.33
CA CYS A 27 -18.01 13.33 -0.59
C CYS A 27 -16.56 12.87 -0.76
N ASN A 28 -16.38 11.56 -0.98
CA ASN A 28 -15.12 10.91 -1.35
C ASN A 28 -15.35 10.02 -2.57
N GLY A 29 -14.41 9.98 -3.51
CA GLY A 29 -14.54 9.12 -4.68
C GLY A 29 -13.65 9.52 -5.84
N PHE A 30 -13.80 8.81 -6.96
CA PHE A 30 -13.22 9.23 -8.24
C PHE A 30 -13.97 10.42 -8.85
N TYR A 31 -15.28 10.51 -8.59
CA TYR A 31 -16.15 11.61 -8.98
C TYR A 31 -17.10 11.92 -7.82
N CYS A 32 -17.41 13.20 -7.62
CA CYS A 32 -18.39 13.67 -6.65
C CYS A 32 -19.37 14.69 -7.25
N ASP A 33 -19.46 14.78 -8.58
CA ASP A 33 -20.34 15.74 -9.27
C ASP A 33 -21.85 15.44 -9.13
N TYR A 34 -22.19 14.30 -8.52
CA TYR A 34 -23.56 13.92 -8.16
C TYR A 34 -23.93 14.29 -6.72
N PHE A 35 -22.94 14.65 -5.89
CA PHE A 35 -23.15 14.86 -4.46
C PHE A 35 -23.84 16.20 -4.20
N SER A 36 -24.75 16.20 -3.24
CA SER A 36 -25.32 17.41 -2.63
C SER A 36 -25.27 17.25 -1.12
N PRO A 37 -24.95 18.31 -0.36
CA PRO A 37 -24.93 18.25 1.08
C PRO A 37 -26.34 18.01 1.64
N ASN A 38 -26.41 17.53 2.88
CA ASN A 38 -27.68 17.11 3.49
C ASN A 38 -28.61 18.27 3.86
N LYS A 39 -28.15 19.51 3.70
CA LYS A 39 -28.91 20.75 3.90
C LYS A 39 -28.54 21.79 2.83
N PRO A 40 -29.49 22.61 2.36
CA PRO A 40 -29.28 23.55 1.26
C PRO A 40 -28.33 24.72 1.60
N TYR A 41 -28.15 25.05 2.87
CA TYR A 41 -27.23 26.10 3.34
C TYR A 41 -25.79 25.62 3.59
N LYS A 42 -25.52 24.33 3.39
CA LYS A 42 -24.17 23.77 3.51
C LYS A 42 -23.49 23.81 2.14
N PRO A 43 -22.17 24.05 2.08
CA PRO A 43 -21.44 24.04 0.81
C PRO A 43 -21.15 22.60 0.36
N THR A 44 -21.02 22.38 -0.96
CA THR A 44 -20.68 21.08 -1.54
C THR A 44 -19.17 20.86 -1.51
N LEU A 45 -18.70 19.90 -0.70
CA LEU A 45 -17.27 19.63 -0.48
C LEU A 45 -16.86 18.21 -0.90
N TRP A 46 -15.72 18.10 -1.59
CA TRP A 46 -15.10 16.84 -1.99
C TRP A 46 -13.77 16.65 -1.24
N THR A 47 -13.81 15.86 -0.16
CA THR A 47 -12.68 15.66 0.76
C THR A 47 -11.64 14.67 0.26
N GLU A 48 -12.00 13.76 -0.65
CA GLU A 48 -11.04 12.82 -1.26
C GLU A 48 -11.30 12.63 -2.75
N ALA A 49 -10.67 13.45 -3.58
CA ALA A 49 -10.56 13.26 -5.01
C ALA A 49 -9.41 12.28 -5.31
N TRP A 50 -9.77 11.00 -5.47
CA TRP A 50 -8.79 9.92 -5.56
C TRP A 50 -7.89 10.07 -6.80
N THR A 51 -6.59 10.28 -6.60
CA THR A 51 -5.61 10.55 -7.67
C THR A 51 -5.09 9.30 -8.37
N GLY A 52 -5.40 8.14 -7.80
CA GLY A 52 -4.98 6.80 -8.20
C GLY A 52 -5.55 5.80 -7.21
N TRP A 53 -4.75 4.84 -6.76
CA TRP A 53 -5.13 3.90 -5.70
C TRP A 53 -3.87 3.39 -4.97
N PHE A 54 -4.03 2.87 -3.76
CA PHE A 54 -2.94 2.22 -3.03
C PHE A 54 -2.62 0.85 -3.64
N SER A 55 -1.39 0.36 -3.47
CA SER A 55 -0.99 -0.98 -3.89
C SER A 55 -1.00 -1.95 -2.69
N ASP A 56 -1.32 -3.21 -2.96
CA ASP A 56 -1.22 -4.31 -1.99
C ASP A 56 -0.12 -5.27 -2.45
N PHE A 57 0.67 -5.83 -1.54
CA PHE A 57 1.65 -6.88 -1.86
C PHE A 57 0.97 -8.05 -2.60
N GLY A 58 1.44 -8.35 -3.81
CA GLY A 58 0.89 -9.35 -4.73
C GLY A 58 -0.17 -8.79 -5.71
N GLY A 59 -0.63 -7.56 -5.51
CA GLY A 59 -1.52 -6.82 -6.40
C GLY A 59 -0.76 -5.94 -7.42
N PRO A 60 -1.45 -5.42 -8.46
CA PRO A 60 -0.87 -4.51 -9.44
C PRO A 60 -0.68 -3.10 -8.88
N ASN A 61 0.08 -2.28 -9.62
CA ASN A 61 0.14 -0.85 -9.38
C ASN A 61 -0.96 -0.12 -10.17
N TYR A 62 -1.58 0.88 -9.54
CA TYR A 62 -2.75 1.59 -10.07
C TYR A 62 -2.38 2.99 -10.51
N GLN A 63 -2.87 3.42 -11.68
CA GLN A 63 -2.70 4.79 -12.15
C GLN A 63 -4.04 5.37 -12.60
N ARG A 64 -4.20 6.69 -12.45
CA ARG A 64 -5.35 7.44 -12.96
C ARG A 64 -4.87 8.49 -13.95
N PRO A 65 -5.33 8.46 -15.22
CA PRO A 65 -4.99 9.49 -16.19
C PRO A 65 -5.32 10.88 -15.68
N VAL A 66 -4.42 11.84 -15.88
CA VAL A 66 -4.64 13.19 -15.38
C VAL A 66 -5.80 13.88 -16.07
N GLU A 67 -6.06 13.54 -17.33
CA GLU A 67 -7.19 14.08 -18.09
C GLU A 67 -8.52 13.73 -17.42
N ASP A 68 -8.65 12.49 -16.93
CA ASP A 68 -9.83 12.06 -16.20
C ASP A 68 -9.94 12.72 -14.83
N LEU A 69 -8.84 12.83 -14.09
CA LEU A 69 -8.83 13.53 -12.80
C LEU A 69 -9.20 15.01 -12.97
N ALA A 70 -8.60 15.70 -13.94
CA ALA A 70 -8.92 17.08 -14.27
C ALA A 70 -10.37 17.24 -14.73
N PHE A 71 -10.88 16.30 -15.54
CA PHE A 71 -12.28 16.24 -15.94
C PHE A 71 -13.20 16.10 -14.73
N ALA A 72 -12.91 15.19 -13.81
CA ALA A 72 -13.72 14.97 -12.62
C ALA A 72 -13.78 16.23 -11.73
N VAL A 73 -12.64 16.89 -11.53
CA VAL A 73 -12.55 18.14 -10.75
C VAL A 73 -13.30 19.28 -11.43
N ALA A 74 -13.08 19.52 -12.72
CA ALA A 74 -13.80 20.55 -13.47
C ALA A 74 -15.32 20.27 -13.49
N ARG A 75 -15.71 19.00 -13.60
CA ARG A 75 -17.11 18.57 -13.58
C ARG A 75 -17.80 18.78 -12.23
N PHE A 76 -17.06 18.69 -11.14
CA PHE A 76 -17.53 19.02 -9.79
C PHE A 76 -17.68 20.54 -9.61
N ILE A 77 -16.65 21.31 -9.99
CA ILE A 77 -16.64 22.78 -9.85
C ILE A 77 -17.74 23.43 -10.69
N GLN A 78 -17.93 23.01 -11.95
CA GLN A 78 -18.95 23.60 -12.83
C GLN A 78 -20.39 23.44 -12.31
N LYS A 79 -20.62 22.56 -11.33
CA LYS A 79 -21.91 22.32 -10.66
C LYS A 79 -22.04 23.01 -9.30
N GLY A 80 -21.14 23.95 -8.98
CA GLY A 80 -21.13 24.66 -7.68
C GLY A 80 -20.32 23.98 -6.59
N GLY A 81 -19.52 22.96 -6.92
CA GLY A 81 -18.55 22.38 -5.99
C GLY A 81 -17.50 23.40 -5.56
N SER A 82 -17.31 23.60 -4.26
CA SER A 82 -16.53 24.73 -3.70
C SER A 82 -15.29 24.33 -2.91
N PHE A 83 -15.09 23.03 -2.67
CA PHE A 83 -13.87 22.48 -2.08
C PHE A 83 -13.51 21.15 -2.73
N VAL A 84 -12.25 21.00 -3.14
CA VAL A 84 -11.71 19.74 -3.67
C VAL A 84 -10.35 19.49 -3.05
N ASN A 85 -10.17 18.33 -2.42
CA ASN A 85 -8.89 17.87 -1.92
C ASN A 85 -8.42 16.61 -2.68
N TYR A 86 -7.17 16.62 -3.15
CA TYR A 86 -6.58 15.46 -3.81
C TYR A 86 -6.12 14.44 -2.77
N TYR A 87 -6.69 13.24 -2.84
CA TYR A 87 -6.25 12.09 -2.04
C TYR A 87 -5.55 11.10 -2.99
N MET A 88 -4.23 11.09 -3.15
CA MET A 88 -3.24 11.87 -2.42
C MET A 88 -2.61 12.94 -3.32
N TYR A 89 -2.28 14.11 -2.76
CA TYR A 89 -1.42 15.07 -3.45
C TYR A 89 0.06 14.65 -3.40
N HIS A 90 0.49 14.14 -2.25
CA HIS A 90 1.71 13.36 -2.05
C HIS A 90 1.34 12.15 -1.19
N GLY A 91 1.61 10.95 -1.67
CA GLY A 91 1.28 9.72 -0.96
C GLY A 91 2.38 9.27 0.00
N GLY A 92 3.63 9.23 -0.47
CA GLY A 92 4.80 8.92 0.35
C GLY A 92 5.00 7.42 0.61
N THR A 93 5.52 7.11 1.81
CA THR A 93 5.97 5.77 2.20
C THR A 93 5.42 5.41 3.59
N ASN A 94 4.92 4.19 3.74
CA ASN A 94 4.54 3.56 5.01
C ASN A 94 5.81 3.06 5.73
N PHE A 95 6.56 3.97 6.35
CA PHE A 95 7.77 3.60 7.12
C PHE A 95 7.45 2.78 8.37
N GLY A 96 8.46 2.06 8.86
CA GLY A 96 8.29 1.17 10.01
C GLY A 96 7.32 0.02 9.77
N ARG A 97 6.83 -0.55 10.87
CA ARG A 97 5.87 -1.67 10.83
C ARG A 97 4.44 -1.28 11.22
N THR A 98 4.25 -0.14 11.86
CA THR A 98 2.94 0.31 12.36
C THR A 98 2.20 1.22 11.38
N ALA A 99 2.73 1.42 10.17
CA ALA A 99 2.06 2.11 9.07
C ALA A 99 1.56 1.11 8.01
N GLY A 100 0.46 1.48 7.34
CA GLY A 100 -0.20 0.64 6.34
C GLY A 100 -0.93 -0.58 6.92
N GLY A 101 -1.45 -1.41 6.04
CA GLY A 101 -2.07 -2.70 6.36
C GLY A 101 -3.57 -2.80 6.04
N PRO A 102 -4.12 -4.03 6.03
CA PRO A 102 -3.37 -5.26 5.87
C PRO A 102 -2.86 -5.34 4.43
N PHE A 103 -1.73 -6.02 4.19
CA PHE A 103 -1.12 -6.21 2.86
C PHE A 103 -0.75 -4.96 2.04
N ILE A 104 -1.08 -3.74 2.48
CA ILE A 104 -0.68 -2.50 1.80
C ILE A 104 0.85 -2.48 1.67
N THR A 105 1.35 -2.10 0.49
CA THR A 105 2.77 -1.98 0.23
C THR A 105 3.43 -0.92 1.10
N THR A 106 4.75 -0.98 1.22
CA THR A 106 5.53 0.06 1.88
C THR A 106 5.46 1.36 1.10
N SER A 107 5.42 1.30 -0.24
CA SER A 107 5.08 2.48 -1.06
C SER A 107 3.61 2.86 -0.88
N TYR A 108 3.33 4.14 -0.68
CA TYR A 108 1.99 4.72 -0.74
C TYR A 108 1.88 5.76 -1.86
N ASP A 109 2.61 5.58 -2.97
CA ASP A 109 2.72 6.53 -4.09
C ASP A 109 1.36 7.05 -4.61
N TYR A 110 0.35 6.19 -4.68
CA TYR A 110 -1.04 6.52 -5.07
C TYR A 110 -1.19 7.14 -6.48
N ASP A 111 -0.16 7.05 -7.33
CA ASP A 111 -0.03 7.82 -8.57
C ASP A 111 -0.26 9.31 -8.34
N ALA A 112 0.19 9.82 -7.19
CA ALA A 112 -0.02 11.19 -6.75
C ALA A 112 0.74 12.20 -7.64
N PRO A 113 0.27 13.47 -7.73
CA PRO A 113 0.96 14.56 -8.42
C PRO A 113 2.41 14.77 -7.95
N ILE A 114 2.70 14.50 -6.68
CA ILE A 114 4.05 14.36 -6.14
C ILE A 114 4.25 12.89 -5.78
N ASP A 115 5.23 12.25 -6.42
CA ASP A 115 5.47 10.81 -6.24
C ASP A 115 5.96 10.45 -4.83
N GLU A 116 6.08 9.15 -4.55
CA GLU A 116 6.59 8.62 -3.26
C GLU A 116 7.87 9.30 -2.76
N TYR A 117 8.74 9.71 -3.68
CA TYR A 117 10.08 10.22 -3.40
C TYR A 117 10.12 11.75 -3.34
N GLY A 118 8.96 12.42 -3.44
CA GLY A 118 8.86 13.88 -3.42
C GLY A 118 9.12 14.54 -4.78
N LEU A 119 9.22 13.77 -5.87
CA LEU A 119 9.45 14.31 -7.20
C LEU A 119 8.13 14.67 -7.89
N ILE A 120 8.17 15.72 -8.71
CA ILE A 120 7.01 16.15 -9.49
C ILE A 120 6.70 15.11 -10.57
N ARG A 121 5.49 14.57 -10.53
CA ARG A 121 5.00 13.61 -11.54
C ARG A 121 4.41 14.34 -12.73
N GLN A 122 5.14 14.35 -13.84
CA GLN A 122 4.65 14.94 -15.08
C GLN A 122 4.00 13.90 -16.00
N PRO A 123 2.91 14.26 -16.71
CA PRO A 123 2.32 15.60 -16.80
C PRO A 123 1.27 15.90 -15.71
N LYS A 124 1.07 14.98 -14.75
CA LYS A 124 -0.05 15.06 -13.79
C LYS A 124 -0.03 16.36 -12.97
N TYR A 125 1.12 16.71 -12.41
CA TYR A 125 1.28 17.91 -11.61
C TYR A 125 1.01 19.19 -12.40
N ASP A 126 1.67 19.39 -13.55
CA ASP A 126 1.51 20.62 -14.33
C ASP A 126 0.08 20.75 -14.88
N HIS A 127 -0.53 19.66 -15.34
CA HIS A 127 -1.90 19.73 -15.88
C HIS A 127 -2.92 20.13 -14.81
N LEU A 128 -2.77 19.64 -13.58
CA LEU A 128 -3.61 20.06 -12.45
C LEU A 128 -3.31 21.49 -12.02
N LYS A 129 -2.04 21.91 -12.05
CA LYS A 129 -1.64 23.30 -11.78
C LYS A 129 -2.27 24.27 -12.77
N GLU A 130 -2.29 23.95 -14.06
CA GLU A 130 -2.95 24.79 -15.08
C GLU A 130 -4.48 24.77 -14.93
N LEU A 131 -5.08 23.64 -14.53
CA LEU A 131 -6.49 23.60 -14.12
C LEU A 131 -6.77 24.57 -12.96
N HIS A 132 -5.94 24.57 -11.92
CA HIS A 132 -6.12 25.45 -10.76
C HIS A 132 -6.01 26.92 -11.15
N LYS A 133 -5.06 27.28 -12.00
CA LYS A 133 -4.95 28.64 -12.56
C LYS A 133 -6.21 29.04 -13.32
N ALA A 134 -6.73 28.15 -14.16
CA ALA A 134 -7.96 28.41 -14.90
C ALA A 134 -9.17 28.62 -13.96
N VAL A 135 -9.32 27.80 -12.92
CA VAL A 135 -10.35 27.96 -11.89
C VAL A 135 -10.17 29.27 -11.13
N LYS A 136 -8.93 29.67 -10.81
CA LYS A 136 -8.65 30.95 -10.14
C LYS A 136 -9.02 32.16 -10.99
N LEU A 137 -8.84 32.11 -12.30
CA LEU A 137 -9.36 33.15 -13.20
C LEU A 137 -10.89 33.24 -13.16
N CYS A 138 -11.59 32.13 -12.89
CA CYS A 138 -13.05 32.09 -12.74
C CYS A 138 -13.56 32.47 -11.34
N GLU A 139 -12.69 32.64 -10.34
CA GLU A 139 -13.05 32.72 -8.92
C GLU A 139 -14.10 33.78 -8.62
N LYS A 140 -13.97 34.96 -9.23
CA LYS A 140 -14.92 36.06 -9.03
C LYS A 140 -16.35 35.67 -9.47
N ALA A 141 -16.50 35.03 -10.62
CA ALA A 141 -17.81 34.61 -11.11
C ALA A 141 -18.36 33.41 -10.30
N LEU A 142 -17.49 32.46 -9.95
CA LEU A 142 -17.84 31.27 -9.17
C LEU A 142 -18.35 31.61 -7.76
N LEU A 143 -17.83 32.66 -7.13
CA LEU A 143 -18.22 33.09 -5.78
C LEU A 143 -19.46 34.00 -5.75
N ASN A 144 -19.88 34.55 -6.89
CA ASN A 144 -20.96 35.55 -6.97
C ASN A 144 -22.20 35.07 -7.75
N SER A 145 -22.24 33.82 -8.19
CA SER A 145 -23.38 33.26 -8.93
C SER A 145 -23.43 31.74 -8.85
N ASP A 146 -24.62 31.18 -9.00
CA ASP A 146 -24.83 29.76 -9.26
C ASP A 146 -24.78 29.46 -10.77
N PRO A 147 -24.45 28.22 -11.18
CA PRO A 147 -24.34 27.89 -12.59
C PRO A 147 -25.70 27.83 -13.30
N ASN A 148 -25.84 28.58 -14.38
CA ASN A 148 -26.91 28.42 -15.36
C ASN A 148 -26.49 27.42 -16.45
N ILE A 149 -27.34 26.42 -16.72
CA ILE A 149 -27.04 25.35 -17.67
C ILE A 149 -27.61 25.70 -19.05
N VAL A 150 -26.76 25.69 -20.08
CA VAL A 150 -27.15 25.84 -21.49
C VAL A 150 -26.87 24.53 -22.23
N ILE A 151 -27.86 24.03 -22.95
CA ILE A 151 -27.73 22.82 -23.78
C ILE A 151 -27.07 23.23 -25.11
N LEU A 152 -25.91 22.64 -25.42
CA LEU A 152 -25.17 22.91 -26.65
C LEU A 152 -25.31 21.80 -27.70
N GLY A 153 -25.69 20.60 -27.26
CA GLY A 153 -25.86 19.41 -28.09
C GLY A 153 -26.39 18.24 -27.26
N SER A 154 -26.42 17.05 -27.85
CA SER A 154 -26.93 15.85 -27.17
C SER A 154 -26.06 15.41 -26.00
N TYR A 155 -24.74 15.62 -26.08
CA TYR A 155 -23.77 15.28 -25.03
C TYR A 155 -22.98 16.49 -24.55
N GLU A 156 -23.32 17.68 -25.05
CA GLU A 156 -22.57 18.91 -24.82
C GLU A 156 -23.39 19.94 -24.04
N LYS A 157 -22.80 20.52 -23.00
CA LYS A 157 -23.45 21.52 -22.13
C LYS A 157 -22.48 22.64 -21.77
N ALA A 158 -22.99 23.86 -21.60
CA ALA A 158 -22.30 24.93 -20.89
C ALA A 158 -22.87 25.07 -19.48
N HIS A 159 -22.00 25.22 -18.48
CA HIS A 159 -22.37 25.76 -17.17
C HIS A 159 -21.81 27.18 -17.09
N VAL A 160 -22.67 28.17 -16.93
CA VAL A 160 -22.36 29.59 -17.01
C VAL A 160 -22.61 30.25 -15.67
N PHE A 161 -21.55 30.80 -15.09
CA PHE A 161 -21.56 31.59 -13.88
C PHE A 161 -21.51 33.05 -14.31
N SER A 162 -22.58 33.81 -14.06
CA SER A 162 -22.65 35.21 -14.47
C SER A 162 -23.45 36.04 -13.48
N SER A 163 -22.90 37.18 -13.06
CA SER A 163 -23.61 38.21 -12.31
C SER A 163 -23.07 39.60 -12.65
N GLU A 164 -23.89 40.64 -12.44
CA GLU A 164 -23.52 42.03 -12.76
C GLU A 164 -22.23 42.46 -12.07
N SER A 165 -22.03 42.05 -10.82
CA SER A 165 -20.84 42.34 -10.02
C SER A 165 -19.70 41.33 -10.22
N GLY A 166 -20.00 40.09 -10.63
CA GLY A 166 -19.10 38.94 -10.64
C GLY A 166 -18.38 38.65 -11.96
N GLY A 167 -18.80 39.27 -13.07
CA GLY A 167 -18.30 38.94 -14.41
C GLY A 167 -18.95 37.66 -14.95
N CYS A 168 -18.31 37.00 -15.93
CA CYS A 168 -18.85 35.79 -16.55
C CYS A 168 -17.76 34.72 -16.70
N ALA A 169 -18.00 33.51 -16.19
CA ALA A 169 -17.17 32.33 -16.47
C ALA A 169 -18.02 31.18 -17.00
N ALA A 170 -17.50 30.40 -17.95
CA ALA A 170 -18.20 29.27 -18.54
C ALA A 170 -17.35 28.00 -18.58
N PHE A 171 -18.01 26.86 -18.38
CA PHE A 171 -17.45 25.51 -18.49
C PHE A 171 -18.17 24.76 -19.62
N LEU A 172 -17.50 24.54 -20.75
CA LEU A 172 -18.06 23.85 -21.91
C LEU A 172 -17.66 22.38 -21.88
N SER A 173 -18.63 21.51 -21.67
CA SER A 173 -18.44 20.08 -21.43
C SER A 173 -18.85 19.24 -22.63
N ASN A 174 -18.09 18.18 -22.91
CA ASN A 174 -18.44 17.10 -23.84
C ASN A 174 -18.38 15.75 -23.09
N TYR A 175 -19.54 15.15 -22.83
CA TYR A 175 -19.68 13.86 -22.14
C TYR A 175 -19.61 12.66 -23.09
N ASN A 176 -19.49 12.88 -24.40
CA ASN A 176 -19.43 11.81 -25.38
C ASN A 176 -18.15 10.99 -25.19
N LEU A 177 -18.28 9.66 -25.25
CA LEU A 177 -17.17 8.71 -25.06
C LEU A 177 -16.46 8.36 -26.37
N ARG A 178 -17.07 8.68 -27.52
CA ARG A 178 -16.64 8.19 -28.83
C ARG A 178 -16.11 9.30 -29.72
N SER A 179 -16.72 10.49 -29.69
CA SER A 179 -16.42 11.55 -30.65
C SER A 179 -16.12 12.89 -30.00
N ASN A 180 -15.20 13.62 -30.62
CA ASN A 180 -15.04 15.05 -30.38
C ASN A 180 -16.28 15.80 -30.91
N ALA A 181 -16.52 17.00 -30.39
CA ALA A 181 -17.66 17.83 -30.79
C ALA A 181 -17.21 19.25 -31.14
N LYS A 182 -17.91 19.89 -32.08
CA LYS A 182 -17.81 21.33 -32.34
C LYS A 182 -19.13 21.98 -31.91
N VAL A 183 -19.07 22.90 -30.96
CA VAL A 183 -20.24 23.57 -30.38
C VAL A 183 -20.20 25.07 -30.65
N THR A 184 -21.38 25.72 -30.65
CA THR A 184 -21.49 27.18 -30.73
C THR A 184 -21.94 27.71 -29.36
N PHE A 185 -21.19 28.66 -28.81
CA PHE A 185 -21.50 29.32 -27.53
C PHE A 185 -21.11 30.80 -27.63
N ASN A 186 -22.01 31.72 -27.25
CA ASN A 186 -21.81 33.17 -27.41
C ASN A 186 -21.32 33.57 -28.81
N ASN A 187 -21.95 33.03 -29.87
CA ASN A 187 -21.61 33.26 -31.28
C ASN A 187 -20.19 32.85 -31.71
N MET A 188 -19.47 32.08 -30.88
CA MET A 188 -18.16 31.53 -31.20
C MET A 188 -18.19 30.00 -31.25
N HIS A 189 -17.27 29.42 -32.01
CA HIS A 189 -17.15 27.97 -32.18
C HIS A 189 -16.03 27.38 -31.33
N TYR A 190 -16.33 26.29 -30.62
CA TYR A 190 -15.36 25.60 -29.77
C TYR A 190 -15.27 24.13 -30.12
N ASN A 191 -14.04 23.62 -30.23
CA ASN A 191 -13.76 22.20 -30.40
C ASN A 191 -13.52 21.55 -29.03
N LEU A 192 -14.39 20.62 -28.66
CA LEU A 192 -14.35 19.88 -27.41
C LEU A 192 -13.92 18.43 -27.67
N PRO A 193 -12.73 18.00 -27.22
CA PRO A 193 -12.38 16.59 -27.20
C PRO A 193 -13.43 15.76 -26.45
N ARG A 194 -13.56 14.48 -26.81
CA ARG A 194 -14.39 13.52 -26.05
C ARG A 194 -13.97 13.50 -24.57
N TRP A 195 -14.94 13.32 -23.67
CA TRP A 195 -14.72 13.27 -22.22
C TRP A 195 -13.86 14.44 -21.70
N SER A 196 -14.24 15.67 -22.03
CA SER A 196 -13.47 16.86 -21.66
C SER A 196 -14.34 18.05 -21.28
N ILE A 197 -13.73 18.99 -20.55
CA ILE A 197 -14.31 20.30 -20.22
C ILE A 197 -13.31 21.39 -20.59
N SER A 198 -13.76 22.39 -21.34
CA SER A 198 -13.03 23.64 -21.60
C SER A 198 -13.48 24.72 -20.61
N ILE A 199 -12.54 25.49 -20.07
CA ILE A 199 -12.78 26.56 -19.08
C ILE A 199 -12.54 27.92 -19.74
N LEU A 200 -13.54 28.81 -19.64
CA LEU A 200 -13.55 30.15 -20.22
C LEU A 200 -13.80 31.18 -19.11
N PRO A 201 -12.76 31.83 -18.56
CA PRO A 201 -12.90 32.74 -17.41
C PRO A 201 -13.65 34.04 -17.68
N ASP A 202 -13.86 34.36 -18.96
CA ASP A 202 -14.55 35.55 -19.48
C ASP A 202 -15.74 35.18 -20.37
N CYS A 203 -16.17 33.90 -20.35
CA CYS A 203 -17.16 33.31 -21.24
C CYS A 203 -16.83 33.41 -22.76
N GLN A 204 -15.57 33.65 -23.10
CA GLN A 204 -15.13 33.81 -24.50
C GLN A 204 -13.86 33.01 -24.82
N ASN A 205 -12.79 33.18 -24.05
CA ASN A 205 -11.48 32.62 -24.36
C ASN A 205 -11.22 31.33 -23.57
N VAL A 206 -10.96 30.23 -24.28
CA VAL A 206 -10.58 28.96 -23.63
C VAL A 206 -9.13 29.07 -23.13
N VAL A 207 -8.94 29.02 -21.81
CA VAL A 207 -7.60 29.04 -21.20
C VAL A 207 -7.11 27.64 -20.82
N PHE A 208 -8.03 26.67 -20.71
CA PHE A 208 -7.72 25.28 -20.32
C PHE A 208 -8.74 24.31 -20.89
N ASN A 209 -8.31 23.10 -21.25
CA ASN A 209 -9.19 21.96 -21.50
C ASN A 209 -8.65 20.70 -20.82
N THR A 210 -9.51 19.97 -20.13
CA THR A 210 -9.12 18.82 -19.29
C THR A 210 -8.45 17.68 -20.07
N ALA A 211 -8.67 17.56 -21.38
CA ALA A 211 -8.08 16.51 -22.22
C ALA A 211 -6.92 16.99 -23.13
N LYS A 212 -6.55 18.27 -23.06
CA LYS A 212 -5.41 18.83 -23.82
C LYS A 212 -4.19 18.96 -22.92
N VAL A 213 -3.48 17.85 -22.72
CA VAL A 213 -2.28 17.80 -21.88
C VAL A 213 -1.06 18.32 -22.64
N GLY A 214 -0.21 19.09 -21.97
CA GLY A 214 1.06 19.54 -22.54
C GLY A 214 2.02 18.37 -22.81
N PRO A 215 3.02 18.53 -23.70
CA PRO A 215 3.88 17.43 -24.15
C PRO A 215 4.90 16.95 -23.10
N LYS A 216 5.05 17.65 -21.97
CA LYS A 216 6.06 17.36 -20.95
C LYS A 216 5.65 16.13 -20.13
N ALA A 217 5.97 14.94 -20.62
CA ALA A 217 5.93 13.73 -19.81
C ALA A 217 7.29 13.49 -19.16
N SER A 218 7.30 13.12 -17.89
CA SER A 218 8.51 12.68 -17.20
C SER A 218 8.66 11.18 -17.30
N ARG A 219 9.84 10.71 -17.70
CA ARG A 219 10.27 9.33 -17.49
C ARG A 219 11.06 9.25 -16.20
N VAL A 220 10.63 8.34 -15.35
CA VAL A 220 11.33 8.03 -14.10
C VAL A 220 12.23 6.84 -14.34
N GLN A 221 13.46 6.90 -13.83
CA GLN A 221 14.40 5.79 -13.85
C GLN A 221 15.00 5.60 -12.46
N MET A 222 15.15 4.34 -12.06
CA MET A 222 15.91 3.95 -10.87
C MET A 222 17.27 3.45 -11.36
N VAL A 223 18.33 4.21 -11.08
CA VAL A 223 19.68 3.94 -11.61
C VAL A 223 20.58 3.50 -10.46
N PRO A 224 21.31 2.37 -10.58
CA PRO A 224 22.28 1.94 -9.58
C PRO A 224 23.32 3.02 -9.27
N THR A 225 23.67 3.15 -8.00
CA THR A 225 24.81 3.98 -7.58
C THR A 225 26.10 3.16 -7.60
N ASN A 226 27.24 3.85 -7.60
CA ASN A 226 28.56 3.21 -7.46
C ASN A 226 28.91 2.88 -5.99
N VAL A 227 27.96 3.05 -5.06
CA VAL A 227 28.19 2.78 -3.64
C VAL A 227 28.21 1.27 -3.42
N LYS A 228 29.30 0.79 -2.82
CA LYS A 228 29.41 -0.59 -2.38
C LYS A 228 28.82 -0.75 -0.98
N ILE A 229 28.09 -1.85 -0.79
CA ILE A 229 27.64 -2.30 0.53
C ILE A 229 28.62 -3.39 0.97
N GLU A 230 29.35 -3.12 2.06
CA GLU A 230 30.49 -3.92 2.48
C GLU A 230 30.30 -4.47 3.91
N SER A 231 31.17 -5.41 4.28
CA SER A 231 31.21 -6.01 5.63
C SER A 231 29.91 -6.72 6.02
N TRP A 232 29.41 -7.56 5.12
CA TRP A 232 28.22 -8.36 5.41
C TRP A 232 28.49 -9.37 6.52
N GLU A 233 27.61 -9.34 7.50
CA GLU A 233 27.56 -10.25 8.63
C GLU A 233 26.15 -10.84 8.72
N THR A 234 26.04 -12.09 9.16
CA THR A 234 24.76 -12.80 9.26
C THR A 234 24.50 -13.34 10.66
N PHE A 235 23.23 -13.43 11.01
CA PHE A 235 22.72 -14.14 12.18
C PHE A 235 21.44 -14.87 11.79
N ASN A 236 21.39 -16.18 12.04
CA ASN A 236 20.20 -16.99 11.76
C ASN A 236 19.36 -17.11 13.04
N GLU A 237 18.05 -16.90 12.93
CA GLU A 237 17.13 -17.21 14.03
C GLU A 237 17.16 -18.72 14.34
N ASP A 238 17.26 -19.05 15.63
CA ASP A 238 17.23 -20.45 16.07
C ASP A 238 15.80 -20.91 16.36
N VAL A 239 15.26 -21.74 15.46
CA VAL A 239 13.91 -22.29 15.58
C VAL A 239 13.83 -23.40 16.65
N HIS A 240 14.96 -24.03 17.02
CA HIS A 240 14.97 -25.14 17.98
C HIS A 240 14.72 -24.69 19.41
N SER A 241 15.19 -23.49 19.78
CA SER A 241 15.08 -22.91 21.13
C SER A 241 13.82 -22.05 21.35
N VAL A 242 12.98 -21.85 20.33
CA VAL A 242 11.76 -21.02 20.42
C VAL A 242 10.84 -21.44 21.58
N ASP A 243 10.73 -22.75 21.82
CA ASP A 243 9.91 -23.29 22.91
C ASP A 243 10.51 -22.99 24.29
N ASP A 244 11.85 -23.01 24.40
CA ASP A 244 12.56 -22.70 25.65
C ASP A 244 12.50 -21.20 25.98
N GLU A 245 12.40 -20.36 24.94
CA GLU A 245 12.18 -18.90 25.06
C GLU A 245 10.70 -18.51 25.16
N SER A 246 9.77 -19.47 25.24
CA SER A 246 8.35 -19.17 25.30
C SER A 246 7.97 -18.53 26.63
N SER A 247 7.27 -17.40 26.56
CA SER A 247 6.86 -16.64 27.75
C SER A 247 5.59 -17.19 28.40
N MET A 248 4.85 -18.04 27.70
CA MET A 248 3.57 -18.56 28.16
C MET A 248 3.20 -19.87 27.48
N THR A 249 2.36 -20.65 28.17
CA THR A 249 1.81 -21.90 27.65
C THR A 249 0.36 -22.06 28.07
N VAL A 250 -0.53 -22.37 27.13
CA VAL A 250 -1.96 -22.57 27.41
C VAL A 250 -2.51 -23.82 26.72
N LYS A 251 -3.68 -24.27 27.16
CA LYS A 251 -4.45 -25.28 26.43
C LYS A 251 -5.33 -24.58 25.40
N GLY A 252 -5.07 -24.82 24.11
CA GLY A 252 -5.80 -24.18 23.02
C GLY A 252 -5.00 -23.12 22.25
N LEU A 253 -5.60 -22.65 21.15
CA LEU A 253 -5.04 -21.64 20.27
C LEU A 253 -5.49 -20.22 20.69
N LEU A 254 -4.56 -19.27 20.71
CA LEU A 254 -4.83 -17.87 21.03
C LEU A 254 -4.72 -16.97 19.79
N GLU A 255 -5.55 -15.94 19.76
CA GLU A 255 -5.56 -14.93 18.70
C GLU A 255 -4.29 -14.09 18.73
N GLN A 256 -3.69 -13.82 17.56
CA GLN A 256 -2.36 -13.23 17.49
C GLN A 256 -2.30 -11.80 18.02
N LEU A 257 -3.23 -10.92 17.66
CA LEU A 257 -3.23 -9.52 18.11
C LEU A 257 -3.39 -9.38 19.63
N ASN A 258 -4.17 -10.27 20.25
CA ASN A 258 -4.36 -10.31 21.69
C ASN A 258 -3.06 -10.66 22.44
N ILE A 259 -2.19 -11.47 21.84
CA ILE A 259 -0.91 -11.89 22.45
C ILE A 259 0.21 -10.93 22.10
N THR A 260 0.35 -10.54 20.84
CA THR A 260 1.42 -9.64 20.42
C THR A 260 1.16 -8.19 20.80
N ARG A 261 -0.10 -7.78 20.99
CA ARG A 261 -0.47 -6.35 21.16
C ARG A 261 0.12 -5.46 20.05
N ASP A 262 0.29 -6.02 18.85
CA ASP A 262 0.96 -5.42 17.71
C ASP A 262 2.41 -4.95 17.99
N THR A 263 3.10 -5.47 19.02
CA THR A 263 4.50 -5.12 19.26
C THR A 263 5.47 -5.79 18.28
N SER A 264 5.02 -6.84 17.58
CA SER A 264 5.74 -7.53 16.51
C SER A 264 4.74 -8.08 15.47
N ASP A 265 5.21 -8.24 14.24
CA ASP A 265 4.49 -8.96 13.17
C ASP A 265 4.43 -10.46 13.43
N TYR A 266 5.27 -10.98 14.33
CA TYR A 266 5.58 -12.38 14.47
C TYR A 266 5.04 -12.95 15.78
N LEU A 267 4.36 -14.09 15.70
CA LEU A 267 3.97 -14.89 16.86
C LEU A 267 4.26 -16.36 16.59
N TRP A 268 5.06 -16.97 17.45
CA TRP A 268 5.30 -18.40 17.44
C TRP A 268 4.21 -19.15 18.19
N TYR A 269 3.71 -20.23 17.59
CA TYR A 269 2.83 -21.23 18.19
C TYR A 269 3.56 -22.57 18.15
N THR A 270 3.93 -23.12 19.31
CA THR A 270 4.67 -24.39 19.37
C THR A 270 3.92 -25.45 20.16
N THR A 271 3.87 -26.67 19.65
CA THR A 271 3.32 -27.83 20.36
C THR A 271 4.17 -29.07 20.07
N SER A 272 4.05 -30.07 20.95
CA SER A 272 4.72 -31.36 20.80
C SER A 272 3.71 -32.46 20.46
N VAL A 273 4.07 -33.34 19.54
CA VAL A 273 3.32 -34.56 19.23
C VAL A 273 4.21 -35.79 19.41
N ARG A 274 3.76 -36.75 20.22
CA ARG A 274 4.43 -38.03 20.38
C ARG A 274 3.90 -39.04 19.37
N ILE A 275 4.81 -39.66 18.63
CA ILE A 275 4.56 -40.67 17.60
C ILE A 275 5.02 -42.03 18.10
N SER A 276 4.15 -43.04 18.03
CA SER A 276 4.50 -44.41 18.38
C SER A 276 5.45 -45.00 17.34
N SER A 277 6.46 -45.76 17.78
CA SER A 277 7.34 -46.53 16.88
C SER A 277 6.57 -47.61 16.09
N SER A 278 5.35 -47.94 16.49
CA SER A 278 4.49 -48.91 15.79
C SER A 278 3.74 -48.33 14.59
N GLU A 279 3.66 -47.01 14.43
CA GLU A 279 2.85 -46.34 13.41
C GLU A 279 3.15 -46.87 12.00
N SER A 280 2.10 -47.21 11.25
CA SER A 280 2.27 -47.87 9.95
C SER A 280 2.90 -46.98 8.89
N PHE A 281 2.73 -45.66 8.98
CA PHE A 281 3.32 -44.69 8.05
C PHE A 281 4.85 -44.75 8.03
N LEU A 282 5.48 -45.07 9.18
CA LEU A 282 6.93 -45.21 9.31
C LEU A 282 7.49 -46.38 8.49
N ARG A 283 6.67 -47.42 8.25
CA ARG A 283 7.06 -48.64 7.52
C ARG A 283 6.57 -48.65 6.08
N LYS A 284 5.36 -48.14 5.85
CA LYS A 284 4.67 -48.17 4.55
C LYS A 284 5.00 -46.96 3.67
N GLY A 285 5.71 -45.96 4.18
CA GLY A 285 6.04 -44.74 3.45
C GLY A 285 4.82 -43.88 3.10
N THR A 286 3.69 -44.09 3.78
CA THR A 286 2.48 -43.30 3.57
C THR A 286 2.70 -41.91 4.17
N PRO A 287 2.50 -40.81 3.42
CA PRO A 287 2.78 -39.48 3.95
C PRO A 287 1.73 -39.07 5.00
N LEU A 288 2.20 -38.53 6.12
CA LEU A 288 1.35 -37.81 7.07
C LEU A 288 1.07 -36.41 6.54
N THR A 289 -0.15 -35.93 6.72
CA THR A 289 -0.55 -34.59 6.29
C THR A 289 -0.94 -33.74 7.47
N LEU A 290 -0.38 -32.53 7.56
CA LEU A 290 -0.75 -31.51 8.53
C LEU A 290 -1.65 -30.47 7.88
N SER A 291 -2.81 -30.20 8.50
CA SER A 291 -3.77 -29.19 8.10
C SER A 291 -3.89 -28.11 9.17
N ILE A 292 -3.75 -26.84 8.79
CA ILE A 292 -3.82 -25.68 9.69
C ILE A 292 -4.80 -24.66 9.10
N GLN A 293 -5.79 -24.23 9.87
CA GLN A 293 -6.67 -23.12 9.53
C GLN A 293 -6.21 -21.84 10.22
N THR A 294 -6.14 -20.75 9.45
CA THR A 294 -5.65 -19.46 9.93
C THR A 294 -6.58 -18.32 9.56
N ALA A 295 -6.64 -17.32 10.43
CA ALA A 295 -7.34 -16.07 10.18
C ALA A 295 -6.50 -15.08 9.35
N GLY A 296 -5.21 -15.39 9.11
CA GLY A 296 -4.26 -14.59 8.34
C GLY A 296 -3.04 -14.18 9.17
N HIS A 297 -2.06 -13.45 8.62
CA HIS A 297 -1.93 -13.09 7.21
C HIS A 297 -0.98 -14.04 6.46
N GLY A 298 -0.04 -14.66 7.16
CA GLY A 298 0.84 -15.71 6.65
C GLY A 298 1.30 -16.65 7.75
N ILE A 299 1.79 -17.83 7.36
CA ILE A 299 2.43 -18.78 8.28
C ILE A 299 3.68 -19.41 7.65
N HIS A 300 4.67 -19.71 8.48
CA HIS A 300 5.73 -20.67 8.23
C HIS A 300 5.61 -21.84 9.21
N VAL A 301 5.67 -23.06 8.70
CA VAL A 301 5.51 -24.29 9.49
C VAL A 301 6.84 -25.01 9.57
N PHE A 302 7.35 -25.19 10.77
CA PHE A 302 8.59 -25.88 11.08
C PHE A 302 8.29 -27.18 11.82
N ILE A 303 8.96 -28.25 11.40
CA ILE A 303 8.87 -29.57 12.02
C ILE A 303 10.26 -29.94 12.49
N ASN A 304 10.43 -30.12 13.80
CA ASN A 304 11.72 -30.39 14.45
C ASN A 304 12.81 -29.39 14.02
N GLY A 305 12.45 -28.10 13.97
CA GLY A 305 13.33 -26.99 13.59
C GLY A 305 13.54 -26.80 12.07
N GLN A 306 13.09 -27.72 11.23
CA GLN A 306 13.24 -27.61 9.77
C GLN A 306 11.98 -27.03 9.12
N LEU A 307 12.15 -26.08 8.19
CA LEU A 307 11.03 -25.50 7.44
C LEU A 307 10.36 -26.58 6.59
N SER A 308 9.09 -26.87 6.89
CA SER A 308 8.28 -27.80 6.12
C SER A 308 7.50 -27.09 5.01
N GLY A 309 7.01 -25.88 5.25
CA GLY A 309 6.33 -25.09 4.22
C GLY A 309 5.78 -23.75 4.71
N SER A 310 5.27 -22.98 3.75
CA SER A 310 4.78 -21.62 3.98
C SER A 310 3.48 -21.41 3.21
N ALA A 311 2.59 -20.57 3.73
CA ALA A 311 1.40 -20.11 3.01
C ALA A 311 0.97 -18.73 3.51
N PHE A 312 0.28 -17.97 2.67
CA PHE A 312 -0.19 -16.62 2.98
C PHE A 312 -1.51 -16.33 2.26
N GLY A 313 -2.27 -15.40 2.84
CA GLY A 313 -3.49 -14.86 2.24
C GLY A 313 -3.20 -13.70 1.29
N THR A 314 -4.27 -13.02 0.87
CA THR A 314 -4.18 -11.74 0.14
C THR A 314 -5.01 -10.68 0.84
N GLN A 315 -4.93 -9.43 0.38
CA GLN A 315 -5.76 -8.35 0.88
C GLN A 315 -7.27 -8.69 0.86
N GLN A 316 -7.73 -9.34 -0.23
CA GLN A 316 -9.13 -9.73 -0.41
C GLN A 316 -9.50 -11.04 0.28
N LYS A 317 -8.56 -11.99 0.38
CA LYS A 317 -8.75 -13.31 1.00
C LYS A 317 -7.68 -13.55 2.07
N ARG A 318 -7.89 -12.96 3.25
CA ARG A 318 -6.91 -13.00 4.35
C ARG A 318 -6.87 -14.36 5.07
N LYS A 319 -8.03 -14.98 5.26
CA LYS A 319 -8.16 -16.32 5.85
C LYS A 319 -7.78 -17.37 4.83
N PHE A 320 -7.04 -18.40 5.24
CA PHE A 320 -6.65 -19.50 4.39
C PHE A 320 -6.42 -20.79 5.20
N SER A 321 -6.23 -21.90 4.50
CA SER A 321 -5.81 -23.17 5.09
C SER A 321 -4.48 -23.61 4.49
N PHE A 322 -3.58 -24.11 5.32
CA PHE A 322 -2.36 -24.77 4.92
C PHE A 322 -2.54 -26.27 5.05
N THR A 323 -2.23 -27.03 4.00
CA THR A 323 -2.25 -28.50 4.04
C THR A 323 -1.02 -29.02 3.32
N LYS A 324 -0.16 -29.75 4.02
CA LYS A 324 1.09 -30.29 3.44
C LYS A 324 1.49 -31.60 4.08
N ASN A 325 2.19 -32.44 3.32
CA ASN A 325 2.83 -33.62 3.85
C ASN A 325 4.02 -33.23 4.74
N ILE A 326 4.12 -33.86 5.91
CA ILE A 326 5.17 -33.61 6.90
C ILE A 326 5.88 -34.90 7.28
N ASN A 327 7.13 -34.76 7.72
CA ASN A 327 7.94 -35.88 8.18
C ASN A 327 8.05 -35.83 9.70
N LEU A 328 7.57 -36.88 10.37
CA LEU A 328 7.71 -37.06 11.82
C LEU A 328 8.52 -38.32 12.09
N HIS A 329 9.29 -38.33 13.18
CA HIS A 329 10.07 -39.48 13.64
C HIS A 329 9.43 -40.15 14.86
N PRO A 330 9.80 -41.40 15.19
CA PRO A 330 9.38 -42.01 16.46
C PRO A 330 9.76 -41.14 17.66
N GLY A 331 8.91 -41.13 18.68
CA GLY A 331 9.11 -40.31 19.88
C GLY A 331 8.47 -38.92 19.77
N GLU A 332 9.05 -37.96 20.47
CA GLU A 332 8.53 -36.59 20.53
C GLU A 332 8.97 -35.78 19.31
N ASN A 333 8.03 -35.08 18.68
CA ASN A 333 8.29 -34.17 17.58
C ASN A 333 7.74 -32.79 17.93
N LYS A 334 8.49 -31.74 17.64
CA LYS A 334 8.05 -30.35 17.81
C LYS A 334 7.47 -29.80 16.51
N ILE A 335 6.29 -29.20 16.61
CA ILE A 335 5.65 -28.45 15.53
C ILE A 335 5.66 -26.98 15.96
N SER A 336 6.40 -26.14 15.24
CA SER A 336 6.48 -24.70 15.48
C SER A 336 5.88 -23.96 14.28
N ILE A 337 4.88 -23.12 14.52
CA ILE A 337 4.22 -22.31 13.50
C ILE A 337 4.55 -20.86 13.78
N LEU A 338 5.27 -20.22 12.86
CA LEU A 338 5.49 -18.78 12.88
C LEU A 338 4.33 -18.11 12.13
N SER A 339 3.44 -17.48 12.88
CA SER A 339 2.34 -16.69 12.34
C SER A 339 2.76 -15.25 12.09
N ILE A 340 2.30 -14.68 10.97
CA ILE A 340 2.78 -13.40 10.44
C ILE A 340 1.60 -12.46 10.19
N ALA A 341 1.69 -11.25 10.74
CA ALA A 341 0.80 -10.13 10.44
C ALA A 341 1.48 -9.17 9.45
N VAL A 342 0.84 -8.90 8.31
CA VAL A 342 1.32 -7.90 7.33
C VAL A 342 0.48 -6.63 7.45
N GLY A 343 0.61 -5.93 8.59
CA GLY A 343 -0.26 -4.81 8.98
C GLY A 343 -1.66 -5.27 9.40
N LEU A 344 -2.44 -4.38 10.01
CA LEU A 344 -3.77 -4.69 10.58
C LEU A 344 -4.93 -4.20 9.69
N PRO A 345 -6.12 -4.81 9.78
CA PRO A 345 -7.33 -4.32 9.14
C PRO A 345 -7.63 -2.84 9.45
N ASN A 346 -8.00 -2.07 8.42
CA ASN A 346 -8.28 -0.63 8.54
C ASN A 346 -9.62 -0.20 7.91
N ILE A 347 -10.38 -1.12 7.33
CA ILE A 347 -11.67 -0.84 6.70
C ILE A 347 -12.60 -2.05 6.77
N GLY A 348 -13.88 -1.78 7.08
CA GLY A 348 -14.96 -2.76 7.17
C GLY A 348 -15.77 -2.64 8.46
N PRO A 349 -17.06 -2.97 8.48
CA PRO A 349 -17.82 -2.98 9.73
C PRO A 349 -17.17 -3.92 10.75
N HIS A 350 -16.98 -3.40 11.96
CA HIS A 350 -16.35 -4.11 13.08
C HIS A 350 -14.98 -4.71 12.76
N PHE A 351 -14.16 -4.06 11.92
CA PHE A 351 -12.85 -4.58 11.55
C PHE A 351 -11.93 -4.77 12.77
N GLU A 352 -12.17 -4.04 13.86
CA GLU A 352 -11.48 -4.17 15.15
C GLU A 352 -11.68 -5.53 15.83
N THR A 353 -12.72 -6.26 15.44
CA THR A 353 -13.05 -7.61 15.95
C THR A 353 -12.49 -8.73 15.09
N TRP A 354 -11.85 -8.41 13.96
CA TRP A 354 -11.37 -9.41 13.03
C TRP A 354 -10.05 -10.02 13.51
N ASN A 355 -10.12 -11.31 13.83
CA ASN A 355 -8.97 -12.08 14.30
C ASN A 355 -7.88 -12.20 13.23
N ILE A 356 -6.63 -12.31 13.70
CA ILE A 356 -5.47 -12.75 12.92
C ILE A 356 -4.77 -13.91 13.64
N GLY A 357 -3.92 -14.63 12.91
CA GLY A 357 -3.14 -15.76 13.40
C GLY A 357 -3.83 -17.12 13.32
N VAL A 358 -3.24 -18.10 14.00
CA VAL A 358 -3.71 -19.50 13.98
C VAL A 358 -4.90 -19.65 14.93
N GLN A 359 -6.12 -19.63 14.38
CA GLN A 359 -7.37 -19.48 15.14
C GLN A 359 -8.48 -20.45 14.72
N GLY A 360 -8.20 -21.39 13.81
CA GLY A 360 -9.12 -22.47 13.44
C GLY A 360 -8.69 -23.82 14.03
N SER A 361 -8.62 -24.87 13.21
CA SER A 361 -8.10 -26.18 13.61
C SER A 361 -6.65 -26.42 13.18
N VAL A 362 -5.94 -27.21 13.97
CA VAL A 362 -4.65 -27.82 13.63
C VAL A 362 -4.82 -29.34 13.72
N VAL A 363 -4.76 -30.03 12.59
CA VAL A 363 -5.11 -31.46 12.51
C VAL A 363 -4.02 -32.24 11.77
N LEU A 364 -3.58 -33.33 12.39
CA LEU A 364 -2.69 -34.31 11.78
C LEU A 364 -3.51 -35.47 11.22
N HIS A 365 -3.27 -35.84 9.97
CA HIS A 365 -3.96 -36.91 9.25
C HIS A 365 -3.00 -38.03 8.87
N GLY A 366 -3.53 -39.25 8.80
CA GLY A 366 -2.81 -40.42 8.29
C GLY A 366 -2.09 -41.24 9.37
N LEU A 367 -2.43 -41.02 10.64
CA LEU A 367 -2.02 -41.89 11.74
C LEU A 367 -2.85 -43.18 11.70
N ASP A 368 -2.39 -44.23 12.36
CA ASP A 368 -3.15 -45.49 12.50
C ASP A 368 -4.49 -45.28 13.23
N GLU A 369 -4.55 -44.31 14.15
CA GLU A 369 -5.78 -43.86 14.81
C GLU A 369 -6.68 -42.95 13.92
N GLY A 370 -6.27 -42.70 12.67
CA GLY A 370 -6.95 -41.85 11.71
C GLY A 370 -6.45 -40.41 11.75
N LYS A 371 -7.21 -39.51 12.40
CA LYS A 371 -6.87 -38.09 12.54
C LYS A 371 -6.68 -37.72 14.00
N LYS A 372 -5.71 -36.85 14.27
CA LYS A 372 -5.43 -36.30 15.60
C LYS A 372 -5.59 -34.79 15.57
N ASP A 373 -6.52 -34.29 16.38
CA ASP A 373 -6.74 -32.86 16.55
C ASP A 373 -5.75 -32.31 17.59
N LEU A 374 -4.93 -31.34 17.18
CA LEU A 374 -3.92 -30.67 18.01
C LEU A 374 -4.45 -29.35 18.59
N THR A 375 -5.63 -28.88 18.16
CA THR A 375 -6.17 -27.55 18.47
C THR A 375 -6.25 -27.29 19.97
N TRP A 376 -6.74 -28.25 20.75
CA TRP A 376 -6.95 -28.12 22.20
C TRP A 376 -5.81 -28.74 23.03
N GLN A 377 -4.63 -28.95 22.44
CA GLN A 377 -3.45 -29.40 23.17
C GLN A 377 -2.74 -28.23 23.85
N LYS A 378 -1.63 -28.53 24.53
CA LYS A 378 -0.77 -27.54 25.14
C LYS A 378 0.05 -26.84 24.03
N TRP A 379 -0.09 -25.52 23.95
CA TRP A 379 0.61 -24.65 23.01
C TRP A 379 1.46 -23.62 23.75
N SER A 380 2.74 -23.55 23.42
CA SER A 380 3.70 -22.54 23.87
C SER A 380 3.72 -21.37 22.89
N TYR A 381 3.92 -20.15 23.41
CA TYR A 381 3.92 -18.92 22.62
C TYR A 381 5.14 -18.06 22.89
N LYS A 382 5.70 -17.51 21.82
CA LYS A 382 6.76 -16.50 21.85
C LYS A 382 6.42 -15.35 20.91
N VAL A 383 6.31 -14.15 21.47
CA VAL A 383 6.11 -12.91 20.70
C VAL A 383 7.44 -12.51 20.07
N GLY A 384 7.41 -12.22 18.78
CA GLY A 384 8.54 -11.66 18.06
C GLY A 384 9.72 -12.61 17.82
N LEU A 385 10.74 -12.05 17.20
CA LEU A 385 11.99 -12.71 16.82
C LEU A 385 13.10 -12.45 17.85
N LYS A 386 14.13 -13.29 17.90
CA LYS A 386 15.27 -13.05 18.79
C LYS A 386 15.99 -11.74 18.42
N GLY A 387 16.16 -11.48 17.13
CA GLY A 387 16.76 -10.24 16.66
C GLY A 387 15.93 -8.98 16.95
N GLU A 388 14.61 -9.11 17.11
CA GLU A 388 13.77 -8.02 17.61
C GLU A 388 14.02 -7.77 19.09
N ALA A 389 14.09 -8.83 19.91
CA ALA A 389 14.37 -8.74 21.34
C ALA A 389 15.77 -8.13 21.63
N ASP A 390 16.77 -8.48 20.81
CA ASP A 390 18.13 -7.92 20.87
C ASP A 390 18.27 -6.56 20.17
N ASN A 391 17.16 -6.03 19.61
CA ASN A 391 17.08 -4.74 18.92
C ASN A 391 18.15 -4.58 17.82
N LEU A 392 18.35 -5.60 16.98
CA LEU A 392 19.46 -5.65 16.00
C LEU A 392 19.42 -4.54 14.95
N GLY A 393 18.26 -3.96 14.69
CA GLY A 393 18.12 -2.79 13.81
C GLY A 393 18.85 -1.55 14.34
N SER A 394 18.98 -1.42 15.66
CA SER A 394 19.60 -0.27 16.33
C SER A 394 21.13 -0.29 16.22
N PRO A 395 21.78 0.84 15.89
CA PRO A 395 23.24 0.94 15.85
C PRO A 395 23.86 0.85 17.25
N ASN A 396 23.07 1.09 18.31
CA ASN A 396 23.51 1.03 19.70
C ASN A 396 23.17 -0.31 20.37
N SER A 397 22.75 -1.31 19.60
CA SER A 397 22.50 -2.65 20.13
C SER A 397 23.79 -3.21 20.73
N ILE A 398 23.68 -3.78 21.93
CA ILE A 398 24.70 -4.64 22.53
C ILE A 398 24.11 -6.06 22.45
N PRO A 399 24.14 -6.69 21.27
CA PRO A 399 23.48 -7.96 21.10
C PRO A 399 24.12 -9.04 21.96
N SER A 400 23.29 -9.96 22.47
CA SER A 400 23.76 -11.19 23.09
C SER A 400 24.22 -12.22 22.04
N ILE A 401 23.89 -11.97 20.77
CA ILE A 401 24.18 -12.82 19.62
C ILE A 401 25.57 -12.57 19.04
N VAL A 402 26.12 -13.61 18.39
CA VAL A 402 27.38 -13.52 17.65
C VAL A 402 27.07 -13.42 16.16
N TRP A 403 27.42 -12.28 15.57
CA TRP A 403 27.39 -12.11 14.12
C TRP A 403 28.47 -12.96 13.46
N THR A 404 28.10 -13.66 12.39
CA THR A 404 29.03 -14.50 11.62
C THR A 404 29.44 -13.83 10.31
N ARG A 405 30.74 -13.82 10.02
CA ARG A 405 31.27 -13.41 8.72
C ARG A 405 31.34 -14.64 7.81
N GLY A 406 30.69 -14.57 6.66
CA GLY A 406 30.65 -15.66 5.67
C GLY A 406 30.37 -15.14 4.27
N SER A 407 30.56 -15.99 3.24
CA SER A 407 30.21 -15.61 1.88
C SER A 407 28.69 -15.56 1.72
N LEU A 408 28.18 -14.47 1.14
CA LEU A 408 26.75 -14.26 0.88
C LEU A 408 26.17 -15.24 -0.14
N GLU A 409 27.03 -15.89 -0.92
CA GLU A 409 26.68 -16.68 -2.10
C GLU A 409 26.02 -18.04 -1.77
N THR A 410 25.96 -18.44 -0.50
CA THR A 410 25.49 -19.77 -0.08
C THR A 410 24.34 -19.81 0.93
N LEU A 411 23.88 -18.66 1.46
CA LEU A 411 22.91 -18.62 2.56
C LEU A 411 21.52 -18.15 2.08
N LYS A 412 20.73 -19.08 1.54
CA LYS A 412 19.29 -18.90 1.28
C LYS A 412 18.44 -19.47 2.41
N HIS A 413 18.85 -19.25 3.66
CA HIS A 413 18.11 -19.75 4.81
C HIS A 413 16.99 -18.77 5.18
N PRO A 414 15.78 -19.26 5.53
CA PRO A 414 14.73 -18.42 6.07
C PRO A 414 15.14 -17.87 7.44
N LEU A 415 14.49 -16.78 7.85
CA LEU A 415 14.70 -16.14 9.16
C LEU A 415 16.17 -15.73 9.41
N THR A 416 16.77 -15.05 8.44
CA THR A 416 18.17 -14.60 8.50
C THR A 416 18.23 -13.08 8.67
N TRP A 417 19.03 -12.61 9.62
CA TRP A 417 19.43 -11.22 9.74
C TRP A 417 20.74 -10.98 9.00
N TYR A 418 20.79 -9.90 8.23
CA TYR A 418 21.98 -9.41 7.57
C TYR A 418 22.32 -8.02 8.10
N LYS A 419 23.60 -7.76 8.30
CA LYS A 419 24.13 -6.45 8.67
C LYS A 419 25.27 -6.07 7.74
N ALA A 420 25.28 -4.84 7.28
CA ALA A 420 26.35 -4.31 6.44
C ALA A 420 26.50 -2.80 6.62
N PHE A 421 27.49 -2.22 5.95
CA PHE A 421 27.77 -0.79 5.99
C PHE A 421 27.96 -0.19 4.59
N PHE A 422 27.58 1.08 4.44
CA PHE A 422 27.77 1.82 3.19
C PHE A 422 27.98 3.33 3.43
N ASN A 423 28.58 4.01 2.46
CA ASN A 423 28.71 5.48 2.46
C ASN A 423 27.56 6.12 1.69
N ALA A 424 27.11 7.30 2.09
CA ALA A 424 26.00 7.95 1.40
C ALA A 424 26.35 8.25 -0.08
N PRO A 425 25.48 7.92 -1.06
CA PRO A 425 25.68 8.34 -2.42
C PRO A 425 25.68 9.88 -2.53
N GLY A 426 26.60 10.46 -3.31
CA GLY A 426 26.63 11.92 -3.53
C GLY A 426 25.38 12.47 -4.24
N GLY A 427 25.26 13.80 -4.30
CA GLY A 427 24.13 14.52 -4.90
C GLY A 427 22.88 14.54 -4.01
N ASP A 428 21.78 15.06 -4.55
CA ASP A 428 20.52 15.27 -3.81
C ASP A 428 19.35 14.43 -4.33
N ASP A 429 19.56 13.64 -5.40
CA ASP A 429 18.52 12.80 -6.02
C ASP A 429 17.94 11.79 -5.00
N PRO A 430 16.62 11.55 -4.94
CA PRO A 430 16.07 10.60 -3.98
C PRO A 430 16.66 9.19 -4.11
N LEU A 431 16.71 8.47 -2.99
CA LEU A 431 17.36 7.16 -2.91
C LEU A 431 16.36 6.05 -2.59
N ALA A 432 16.67 4.84 -3.04
CA ALA A 432 15.99 3.62 -2.62
C ALA A 432 16.98 2.46 -2.49
N LEU A 433 16.57 1.42 -1.77
CA LEU A 433 17.17 0.10 -1.89
C LEU A 433 16.44 -0.70 -2.99
N ASP A 434 17.21 -1.26 -3.92
CA ASP A 434 16.72 -2.32 -4.79
C ASP A 434 16.80 -3.64 -4.03
N MET A 435 15.63 -4.20 -3.74
CA MET A 435 15.49 -5.45 -2.97
C MET A 435 15.14 -6.63 -3.89
N SER A 436 15.27 -6.52 -5.21
CA SER A 436 14.89 -7.57 -6.18
C SER A 436 15.54 -8.94 -5.96
N GLY A 437 16.72 -8.99 -5.32
CA GLY A 437 17.37 -10.25 -4.94
C GLY A 437 16.83 -10.90 -3.67
N MET A 438 15.96 -10.21 -2.93
CA MET A 438 15.45 -10.60 -1.62
C MET A 438 14.02 -11.14 -1.70
N GLY A 439 13.52 -11.73 -0.62
CA GLY A 439 12.18 -12.33 -0.53
C GLY A 439 11.18 -11.44 0.21
N LYS A 440 11.19 -11.50 1.54
CA LYS A 440 10.28 -10.72 2.41
C LYS A 440 10.97 -10.40 3.72
N GLY A 441 10.64 -9.26 4.33
CA GLY A 441 11.01 -8.99 5.71
C GLY A 441 10.98 -7.52 6.04
N GLN A 442 11.97 -7.03 6.76
CA GLN A 442 12.05 -5.64 7.25
C GLN A 442 13.47 -5.09 7.10
N VAL A 443 13.59 -3.77 6.90
CA VAL A 443 14.89 -3.10 6.73
C VAL A 443 15.01 -1.90 7.64
N TRP A 444 16.22 -1.70 8.17
CA TRP A 444 16.62 -0.54 8.95
C TRP A 444 17.89 0.10 8.39
N ILE A 445 17.93 1.42 8.44
CA ILE A 445 19.11 2.23 8.14
C ILE A 445 19.42 3.10 9.34
N ASN A 446 20.61 2.95 9.92
CA ASN A 446 21.03 3.68 11.12
C ASN A 446 20.07 3.58 12.31
N GLY A 447 19.31 2.48 12.44
CA GLY A 447 18.29 2.31 13.49
C GLY A 447 16.88 2.67 13.06
N GLU A 448 16.73 3.45 11.99
CA GLU A 448 15.43 3.87 11.47
C GLU A 448 14.87 2.81 10.53
N SER A 449 13.65 2.35 10.80
CA SER A 449 13.00 1.34 9.97
C SER A 449 12.45 1.97 8.68
N ILE A 450 12.99 1.57 7.53
CA ILE A 450 12.44 2.00 6.23
C ILE A 450 11.16 1.23 5.85
N GLY A 451 10.80 0.23 6.66
CA GLY A 451 9.56 -0.51 6.59
C GLY A 451 9.72 -1.96 6.14
N ARG A 452 8.58 -2.61 5.88
CA ARG A 452 8.54 -3.97 5.34
C ARG A 452 9.06 -3.99 3.90
N TYR A 453 9.57 -5.13 3.46
CA TYR A 453 9.72 -5.41 2.04
C TYR A 453 9.12 -6.76 1.69
N TRP A 454 8.61 -6.86 0.47
CA TRP A 454 8.15 -8.11 -0.09
C TRP A 454 8.15 -8.02 -1.62
N THR A 455 9.01 -8.81 -2.25
CA THR A 455 9.20 -8.85 -3.71
C THR A 455 8.27 -9.83 -4.41
N ILE A 456 7.11 -10.11 -3.82
CA ILE A 456 6.11 -10.98 -4.41
C ILE A 456 5.66 -10.42 -5.77
N SER A 457 5.63 -11.30 -6.78
CA SER A 457 5.25 -10.92 -8.13
C SER A 457 3.76 -10.59 -8.25
N VAL A 458 3.46 -9.61 -9.10
CA VAL A 458 2.11 -9.21 -9.44
C VAL A 458 1.43 -10.30 -10.27
N ASN A 459 0.32 -10.82 -9.74
CA ASN A 459 -0.61 -11.67 -10.50
C ASN A 459 -1.75 -10.79 -11.04
N GLY A 460 -1.80 -10.54 -12.35
CA GLY A 460 -2.85 -9.70 -12.93
C GLY A 460 -2.74 -9.50 -14.44
N ASN A 461 -3.73 -8.80 -14.99
CA ASN A 461 -3.74 -8.39 -16.39
C ASN A 461 -3.50 -6.88 -16.48
N CYS A 462 -2.31 -6.48 -16.92
CA CYS A 462 -1.96 -5.08 -17.12
C CYS A 462 -2.26 -4.71 -18.57
N THR A 463 -3.44 -4.16 -18.81
CA THR A 463 -3.86 -3.66 -20.13
C THR A 463 -3.58 -2.16 -20.27
N GLY A 464 -3.50 -1.68 -21.51
CA GLY A 464 -3.39 -0.26 -21.82
C GLY A 464 -4.57 0.55 -21.25
N CYS A 465 -4.28 1.77 -20.79
CA CYS A 465 -5.23 2.66 -20.13
C CYS A 465 -5.76 3.74 -21.09
N SER A 466 -7.04 4.10 -20.98
CA SER A 466 -7.64 5.25 -21.67
C SER A 466 -8.26 6.21 -20.65
N TYR A 467 -8.03 7.51 -20.82
CA TYR A 467 -8.65 8.54 -19.98
C TYR A 467 -10.17 8.64 -20.16
N VAL A 468 -10.70 8.16 -21.28
CA VAL A 468 -12.10 8.38 -21.66
C VAL A 468 -13.04 7.47 -20.89
N GLY A 469 -14.12 8.04 -20.37
CA GLY A 469 -15.19 7.35 -19.66
C GLY A 469 -14.89 7.08 -18.19
N ALA A 470 -15.95 6.77 -17.44
CA ALA A 470 -15.90 6.61 -15.98
C ALA A 470 -14.73 5.74 -15.52
N PHE A 471 -13.91 6.31 -14.64
CA PHE A 471 -12.78 5.66 -14.01
C PHE A 471 -13.22 4.79 -12.83
N ARG A 472 -12.54 3.66 -12.68
CA ARG A 472 -12.60 2.76 -11.53
C ARG A 472 -11.18 2.27 -11.27
N GLN A 473 -10.88 1.85 -10.04
CA GLN A 473 -9.56 1.35 -9.66
C GLN A 473 -9.09 0.17 -10.53
N THR A 474 -10.00 -0.58 -11.16
CA THR A 474 -9.66 -1.71 -12.03
C THR A 474 -9.30 -1.31 -13.47
N LYS A 475 -9.35 -0.03 -13.83
CA LYS A 475 -9.25 0.40 -15.24
C LYS A 475 -7.82 0.41 -15.79
N CYS A 476 -6.85 0.74 -14.95
CA CYS A 476 -5.48 1.05 -15.39
C CYS A 476 -4.46 0.44 -14.44
N HIS A 477 -3.92 -0.73 -14.84
CA HIS A 477 -3.00 -1.56 -14.05
C HIS A 477 -1.63 -1.64 -14.70
N PHE A 478 -0.60 -1.62 -13.88
CA PHE A 478 0.81 -1.64 -14.30
C PHE A 478 1.64 -2.56 -13.40
N GLY A 479 2.83 -2.94 -13.88
CA GLY A 479 3.81 -3.71 -13.11
C GLY A 479 3.60 -5.24 -13.13
N CYS A 480 2.71 -5.77 -13.97
CA CYS A 480 2.49 -7.22 -14.07
C CYS A 480 3.77 -7.96 -14.49
N GLY A 481 4.02 -9.12 -13.88
CA GLY A 481 5.19 -9.97 -14.14
C GLY A 481 6.45 -9.60 -13.33
N GLY A 482 6.50 -8.42 -12.72
CA GLY A 482 7.54 -8.02 -11.77
C GLY A 482 7.06 -8.07 -10.31
N PRO A 483 7.94 -7.80 -9.33
CA PRO A 483 7.54 -7.59 -7.94
C PRO A 483 6.58 -6.41 -7.82
N THR A 484 5.56 -6.50 -6.95
CA THR A 484 4.65 -5.36 -6.70
C THR A 484 5.45 -4.11 -6.30
N GLN A 485 6.43 -4.29 -5.41
CA GLN A 485 7.37 -3.26 -5.00
C GLN A 485 8.80 -3.81 -5.02
N GLN A 486 9.65 -3.24 -5.87
CA GLN A 486 11.07 -3.56 -5.97
C GLN A 486 11.95 -2.61 -5.15
N TRP A 487 11.60 -1.32 -5.19
CA TRP A 487 12.40 -0.26 -4.62
C TRP A 487 11.78 0.28 -3.33
N TYR A 488 12.61 0.40 -2.31
CA TYR A 488 12.20 0.79 -0.96
C TYR A 488 12.89 2.10 -0.59
N HIS A 489 12.09 3.16 -0.41
CA HIS A 489 12.56 4.53 -0.24
C HIS A 489 13.50 4.67 0.98
N VAL A 490 14.64 5.31 0.74
CA VAL A 490 15.62 5.69 1.76
C VAL A 490 15.67 7.22 1.86
N PRO A 491 15.11 7.82 2.92
CA PRO A 491 15.22 9.25 3.15
C PRO A 491 16.69 9.67 3.27
N ARG A 492 17.12 10.65 2.46
CA ARG A 492 18.50 11.16 2.52
C ARG A 492 18.87 11.71 3.90
N SER A 493 17.90 12.28 4.61
CA SER A 493 18.07 12.81 5.97
C SER A 493 18.42 11.74 7.01
N TRP A 494 18.19 10.45 6.72
CA TRP A 494 18.58 9.35 7.62
C TRP A 494 20.04 8.92 7.43
N LEU A 495 20.73 9.48 6.43
CA LEU A 495 22.10 9.10 6.09
C LEU A 495 23.14 10.05 6.71
N LYS A 496 24.20 9.43 7.24
CA LYS A 496 25.47 10.06 7.55
C LYS A 496 26.36 10.03 6.30
N PRO A 497 27.38 10.90 6.17
CA PRO A 497 28.28 10.88 5.02
C PRO A 497 28.94 9.52 4.79
N THR A 498 29.37 8.86 5.87
CA THR A 498 30.05 7.57 5.83
C THR A 498 29.51 6.59 6.86
N ARG A 499 29.77 5.31 6.63
CA ARG A 499 29.54 4.21 7.59
C ARG A 499 28.09 4.14 8.12
N ASN A 500 27.13 4.27 7.22
CA ASN A 500 25.72 4.00 7.51
C ASN A 500 25.52 2.51 7.74
N SER A 501 24.81 2.11 8.80
CA SER A 501 24.46 0.71 9.03
C SER A 501 23.21 0.34 8.26
N LEU A 502 23.27 -0.74 7.49
CA LEU A 502 22.12 -1.41 6.89
C LEU A 502 21.86 -2.70 7.64
N VAL A 503 20.65 -2.88 8.16
CA VAL A 503 20.20 -4.13 8.78
C VAL A 503 18.97 -4.62 8.04
N VAL A 504 18.97 -5.87 7.64
CA VAL A 504 17.87 -6.51 6.91
C VAL A 504 17.49 -7.79 7.63
N PHE A 505 16.23 -7.91 8.03
CA PHE A 505 15.67 -9.21 8.38
C PHE A 505 15.04 -9.81 7.13
N GLU A 506 15.49 -11.00 6.73
CA GLU A 506 14.96 -11.79 5.61
C GLU A 506 14.21 -13.01 6.14
N GLU A 507 12.90 -13.00 5.94
CA GLU A 507 11.95 -13.96 6.46
C GLU A 507 11.93 -15.27 5.66
N ILE A 508 12.03 -15.20 4.34
CA ILE A 508 11.79 -16.36 3.44
C ILE A 508 13.10 -16.91 2.90
N GLY A 509 14.01 -16.04 2.51
CA GLY A 509 15.29 -16.36 1.90
C GLY A 509 15.55 -15.47 0.67
N GLY A 510 16.75 -14.92 0.60
CA GLY A 510 17.14 -13.94 -0.41
C GLY A 510 18.65 -13.94 -0.63
N ASP A 511 19.08 -13.30 -1.71
CA ASP A 511 20.48 -13.07 -2.05
C ASP A 511 20.87 -11.63 -1.71
N ALA A 512 21.35 -11.42 -0.48
CA ALA A 512 21.72 -10.11 0.02
C ALA A 512 22.87 -9.45 -0.76
N SER A 513 23.66 -10.20 -1.54
CA SER A 513 24.70 -9.64 -2.41
C SER A 513 24.13 -8.80 -3.56
N LYS A 514 22.84 -8.99 -3.90
CA LYS A 514 22.14 -8.24 -4.94
C LYS A 514 21.47 -6.96 -4.43
N ILE A 515 21.45 -6.74 -3.11
CA ILE A 515 20.95 -5.48 -2.56
C ILE A 515 21.85 -4.35 -3.07
N SER A 516 21.24 -3.32 -3.63
CA SER A 516 21.96 -2.14 -4.11
C SER A 516 21.21 -0.85 -3.79
N ILE A 517 21.97 0.25 -3.69
CA ILE A 517 21.38 1.57 -3.53
C ILE A 517 21.21 2.17 -4.91
N VAL A 518 19.99 2.59 -5.22
CA VAL A 518 19.63 3.23 -6.49
C VAL A 518 19.26 4.70 -6.25
N LYS A 519 19.50 5.53 -7.26
CA LYS A 519 19.01 6.90 -7.34
C LYS A 519 17.79 6.97 -8.24
N ARG A 520 16.82 7.77 -7.83
CA ARG A 520 15.67 8.09 -8.66
C ARG A 520 15.95 9.33 -9.48
N LEU A 521 15.98 9.18 -10.79
CA LEU A 521 16.17 10.26 -11.74
C LEU A 521 14.88 10.49 -12.52
N THR A 522 14.61 11.76 -12.84
CA THR A 522 13.49 12.17 -13.67
C THR A 522 14.01 12.86 -14.90
N THR A 523 13.72 12.33 -16.09
CA THR A 523 14.00 13.00 -17.36
C THR A 523 12.69 13.44 -18.00
N THR A 524 12.62 14.70 -18.43
CA THR A 524 11.52 15.17 -19.28
C THR A 524 11.82 14.83 -20.74
N ASP A 525 10.87 14.18 -21.41
CA ASP A 525 10.93 14.04 -22.86
C ASP A 525 10.91 15.47 -23.46
N LYS A 526 11.92 15.79 -24.29
CA LYS A 526 12.11 17.12 -24.90
C LYS A 526 11.11 17.37 -26.01
#